data_AF-A0AAW1RYD2-F1
#
_entry.id   AF-A0AAW1RYD2-F1
#
_cell.length_a   1.000
_cell.length_b   1.000
_cell.length_c   1.000
_cell.angle_alpha   90.00
_cell.angle_beta   90.00
_cell.angle_gamma   90.00
#
_symmetry.space_group_name_H-M   'P 1'
#
loop_
_entity.id
_entity.type
_entity.pdbx_description
1 polymer ?
#
loop_
_entity_poly.entity_id
_entity_poly.type
_entity_poly.pdbx_seq_one_letter_code
_entity_poly.pdbx_strand_id
1 'polypeptide(L)'
;MHPFKTKPKGGYNWFDGDGMLHGCRIKAGKVAYSNHAVRTARLKQELQAGTPLFFKIGEVKGFAGFLHVLLFAAKVRLGFVDPEKGIGTANTAVVYHANRLLALQESDMPYAVRVMCSGLLQTLSRNTFHGRLQHPFTAHPKVDPATGDMLYFGYQLMGAPFLCFGVMDKAGDVVKDFPIHTIKEP
;
A
#
# COMPACT_ATOMS: atom_id res chain seq x y z
N MET A 1 -3.30 -0.58 23.83
CA MET A 1 -2.08 -1.38 23.56
C MET A 1 -1.39 -0.80 22.34
N HIS A 2 -0.10 -0.46 22.43
CA HIS A 2 0.70 -0.05 21.26
C HIS A 2 0.76 -1.24 20.29
N PRO A 3 0.25 -1.14 19.05
CA PRO A 3 0.22 -2.27 18.12
C PRO A 3 1.61 -2.68 17.60
N PHE A 4 2.62 -1.84 17.81
CA PHE A 4 4.00 -2.06 17.38
C PHE A 4 4.90 -2.20 18.61
N LYS A 5 5.36 -3.41 18.89
CA LYS A 5 6.24 -3.73 20.04
C LYS A 5 7.72 -3.37 19.79
N THR A 6 8.08 -2.97 18.56
CA THR A 6 9.47 -2.75 18.16
C THR A 6 9.74 -1.26 17.98
N LYS A 7 10.69 -0.71 18.76
CA LYS A 7 11.25 0.61 18.46
C LYS A 7 11.97 0.54 17.11
N PRO A 8 11.83 1.53 16.21
CA PRO A 8 12.60 1.56 14.98
C PRO A 8 14.10 1.54 15.31
N LYS A 9 14.81 0.60 14.70
CA LYS A 9 16.28 0.51 14.76
C LYS A 9 16.85 0.94 13.41
N GLY A 10 18.00 1.61 13.42
CA GLY A 10 18.68 2.09 12.21
C GLY A 10 18.10 3.39 11.67
N GLY A 11 18.43 3.71 10.41
CA GLY A 11 17.85 4.85 9.71
C GLY A 11 16.33 4.69 9.58
N TYR A 12 15.58 5.76 9.83
CA TYR A 12 14.13 5.74 9.75
C TYR A 12 13.61 7.08 9.24
N ASN A 13 12.82 7.03 8.18
CA ASN A 13 12.05 8.16 7.69
C ASN A 13 10.60 8.00 8.16
N TRP A 14 9.92 9.11 8.45
CA TRP A 14 8.49 9.10 8.81
C TRP A 14 7.58 8.40 7.78
N PHE A 15 7.97 8.29 6.51
CA PHE A 15 7.24 7.53 5.48
C PHE A 15 7.45 6.00 5.55
N ASP A 16 8.37 5.49 6.38
CA ASP A 16 8.72 4.07 6.45
C ASP A 16 7.78 3.24 7.33
N GLY A 17 6.89 3.89 8.08
CA GLY A 17 6.04 3.22 9.07
C GLY A 17 4.91 2.40 8.49
N ASP A 18 4.52 1.35 9.21
CA ASP A 18 3.32 0.58 8.87
C ASP A 18 2.06 1.44 8.96
N GLY A 19 1.14 1.24 8.00
CA GLY A 19 -0.11 1.97 7.97
C GLY A 19 -0.99 1.63 9.17
N MET A 20 -1.46 2.66 9.88
CA MET A 20 -2.46 2.54 10.93
C MET A 20 -3.64 3.43 10.59
N LEU A 21 -4.80 2.80 10.43
CA LEU A 21 -6.04 3.51 10.19
C LEU A 21 -6.66 3.94 11.51
N HIS A 22 -7.25 5.12 11.50
CA HIS A 22 -8.06 5.67 12.58
C HIS A 22 -9.47 5.92 12.02
N GLY A 23 -10.47 5.32 12.63
CA GLY A 23 -11.87 5.44 12.23
C GLY A 23 -12.70 6.13 13.30
N CYS A 24 -13.44 7.17 12.92
CA CYS A 24 -14.43 7.83 13.78
C CYS A 24 -15.81 7.67 13.15
N ARG A 25 -16.64 6.80 13.73
CA ARG A 25 -18.03 6.64 13.30
C ARG A 25 -18.92 7.62 14.04
N ILE A 26 -19.56 8.52 13.30
CA ILE A 26 -20.49 9.51 13.83
C ILE A 26 -21.92 9.10 13.46
N LYS A 27 -22.79 8.87 14.45
CA LYS A 27 -24.21 8.55 14.23
C LYS A 27 -25.06 9.08 15.38
N ALA A 28 -26.12 9.83 15.04
CA ALA A 28 -27.08 10.37 16.00
C ALA A 28 -26.41 11.11 17.19
N GLY A 29 -25.47 12.00 16.89
CA GLY A 29 -24.74 12.78 17.89
C GLY A 29 -23.71 12.00 18.72
N LYS A 30 -23.50 10.71 18.47
CA LYS A 30 -22.49 9.89 19.17
C LYS A 30 -21.31 9.57 18.26
N VAL A 31 -20.12 9.45 18.85
CA VAL A 31 -18.88 9.08 18.17
C VAL A 31 -18.36 7.76 18.73
N ALA A 32 -18.01 6.83 17.84
CA ALA A 32 -17.26 5.63 18.18
C ALA A 32 -15.90 5.66 17.46
N TYR A 33 -14.82 5.49 18.22
CA TYR A 33 -13.45 5.49 17.71
C TYR A 33 -12.90 4.06 17.63
N SER A 34 -12.15 3.78 16.57
CA SER A 34 -11.32 2.58 16.46
C SER A 34 -10.02 2.91 15.76
N ASN A 35 -9.00 2.08 16.00
CA ASN A 35 -7.79 2.07 15.17
C ASN A 35 -7.45 0.64 14.75
N HIS A 36 -6.75 0.52 13.63
CA HIS A 36 -6.35 -0.76 13.07
C HIS A 36 -5.08 -0.62 12.25
N ALA A 37 -4.03 -1.35 12.63
CA ALA A 37 -2.87 -1.53 11.78
C ALA A 37 -3.29 -2.31 10.52
N VAL A 38 -3.03 -1.76 9.33
CA VAL A 38 -3.30 -2.45 8.07
C VAL A 38 -2.44 -3.70 8.04
N ARG A 39 -3.06 -4.88 7.95
CA ARG A 39 -2.35 -6.18 7.96
C ARG A 39 -1.73 -6.45 6.59
N THR A 40 -0.73 -5.65 6.23
CA THR A 40 0.03 -5.79 4.98
C THR A 40 0.81 -7.10 4.94
N ALA A 41 1.16 -7.56 3.74
CA ALA A 41 2.03 -8.72 3.57
C ALA A 41 3.39 -8.50 4.23
N ARG A 42 3.96 -7.30 4.09
CA ARG A 42 5.17 -6.86 4.80
C ARG A 42 5.03 -7.03 6.31
N LEU A 43 4.02 -6.41 6.93
CA LEU A 43 3.83 -6.46 8.38
C LEU A 43 3.62 -7.90 8.87
N LYS A 44 2.87 -8.72 8.13
CA LYS A 44 2.67 -10.14 8.47
C LYS A 44 3.99 -10.92 8.49
N GLN A 45 4.85 -10.72 7.49
CA GLN A 45 6.17 -11.36 7.41
C GLN A 45 7.08 -10.92 8.57
N GLU A 46 7.12 -9.63 8.89
CA GLU A 46 7.94 -9.11 9.99
C GLU A 46 7.44 -9.56 11.37
N LEU A 47 6.12 -9.64 11.57
CA LEU A 47 5.54 -10.17 12.79
C LEU A 47 5.83 -11.68 12.96
N GLN A 48 5.82 -12.45 11.87
CA GLN A 48 6.17 -13.87 11.90
C GLN A 48 7.65 -14.08 12.22
N ALA A 49 8.53 -13.24 11.69
CA ALA A 49 9.97 -13.29 11.96
C ALA A 49 10.37 -12.66 13.31
N GLY A 50 9.50 -11.85 13.92
CA GLY A 50 9.78 -11.14 15.17
C GLY A 50 10.81 -10.00 15.03
N THR A 51 11.17 -9.63 13.80
CA THR A 51 12.20 -8.61 13.50
C THR A 51 11.88 -7.90 12.19
N PRO A 52 12.29 -6.63 11.99
CA PRO A 52 12.18 -5.96 10.70
C PRO A 52 12.97 -6.70 9.61
N LEU A 53 12.32 -6.95 8.47
CA LEU A 53 12.90 -7.70 7.35
C LEU A 53 13.13 -6.83 6.13
N PHE A 54 12.22 -5.88 5.88
CA PHE A 54 12.23 -5.03 4.70
C PHE A 54 13.13 -3.82 4.90
N PHE A 55 13.72 -3.34 3.81
CA PHE A 55 14.52 -2.12 3.85
C PHE A 55 13.64 -0.88 4.04
N LYS A 56 14.20 0.17 4.64
CA LYS A 56 13.54 1.45 4.87
C LYS A 56 14.18 2.54 4.02
N ILE A 57 13.40 3.51 3.54
CA ILE A 57 13.91 4.70 2.84
C ILE A 57 14.96 5.41 3.69
N GLY A 58 14.75 5.50 5.00
CA GLY A 58 15.70 6.09 5.94
C GLY A 58 17.06 5.39 6.01
N GLU A 59 17.16 4.13 5.60
CA GLU A 59 18.40 3.32 5.60
C GLU A 59 19.20 3.50 4.30
N VAL A 60 18.58 3.98 3.23
CA VAL A 60 19.22 4.11 1.90
C VAL A 60 20.00 5.41 1.80
N LYS A 61 21.14 5.49 2.50
CA LYS A 61 22.04 6.66 2.47
C LYS A 61 23.50 6.25 2.27
N GLY A 62 24.13 6.78 1.22
CA GLY A 62 25.55 6.56 0.91
C GLY A 62 25.93 5.08 0.80
N PHE A 63 27.16 4.75 1.21
CA PHE A 63 27.68 3.38 1.17
C PHE A 63 26.89 2.40 2.05
N ALA A 64 26.44 2.84 3.23
CA ALA A 64 25.61 2.01 4.11
C ALA A 64 24.28 1.62 3.44
N GLY A 65 23.66 2.55 2.70
CA GLY A 65 22.45 2.28 1.93
C GLY A 65 22.66 1.19 0.87
N PHE A 66 23.78 1.24 0.15
CA PHE A 66 24.14 0.18 -0.80
C PHE A 66 24.27 -1.19 -0.12
N LEU A 67 24.92 -1.24 1.06
CA LEU A 67 25.02 -2.48 1.83
C LEU A 67 23.64 -3.00 2.29
N HIS A 68 22.74 -2.11 2.71
CA HIS A 68 21.36 -2.48 3.06
C HIS A 68 20.59 -3.08 1.88
N VAL A 69 20.77 -2.55 0.66
CA VAL A 69 20.18 -3.12 -0.56
C VAL A 69 20.71 -4.51 -0.83
N LEU A 70 22.03 -4.72 -0.74
CA LEU A 70 22.63 -6.05 -0.91
C LEU A 70 22.14 -7.05 0.14
N LEU A 71 22.04 -6.64 1.40
CA LEU A 71 21.50 -7.47 2.48
C LEU A 71 20.04 -7.83 2.24
N PHE A 72 19.22 -6.90 1.73
CA PHE A 72 17.83 -7.19 1.37
C PHE A 72 17.75 -8.20 0.22
N ALA A 73 18.56 -8.03 -0.83
CA ALA A 73 18.63 -8.99 -1.93
C ALA A 73 19.05 -10.39 -1.45
N ALA A 74 20.00 -10.47 -0.51
CA ALA A 74 20.39 -11.73 0.11
C ALA A 74 19.24 -12.37 0.91
N LYS A 75 18.50 -11.59 1.72
CA LYS A 75 17.32 -12.08 2.46
C LYS A 75 16.26 -12.66 1.53
N VAL A 76 15.99 -12.00 0.39
CA VAL A 76 15.06 -12.50 -0.63
C VAL A 76 15.57 -13.81 -1.22
N ARG A 77 16.84 -13.85 -1.66
CA ARG A 77 17.44 -15.05 -2.27
C ARG A 77 17.52 -16.25 -1.32
N LEU A 78 17.65 -15.99 -0.02
CA LEU A 78 17.65 -17.02 1.02
C LEU A 78 16.23 -17.42 1.49
N GLY A 79 15.18 -16.80 0.95
CA GLY A 79 13.78 -17.13 1.28
C GLY A 79 13.27 -16.57 2.61
N PHE A 80 13.99 -15.63 3.24
CA PHE A 80 13.51 -14.96 4.45
C PHE A 80 12.44 -13.91 4.15
N VAL A 81 12.41 -13.39 2.92
CA VAL A 81 11.46 -12.39 2.46
C VAL A 81 10.86 -12.84 1.14
N ASP A 82 9.54 -12.75 1.05
CA ASP A 82 8.78 -12.96 -0.17
C ASP A 82 8.23 -11.60 -0.65
N PRO A 83 8.92 -10.92 -1.59
CA PRO A 83 8.50 -9.61 -2.07
C PRO A 83 7.29 -9.70 -3.02
N GLU A 84 7.02 -10.85 -3.64
CA GLU A 84 5.89 -11.02 -4.58
C GLU A 84 4.55 -10.88 -3.86
N LYS A 85 4.50 -11.28 -2.58
CA LYS A 85 3.34 -11.08 -1.71
C LYS A 85 3.02 -9.61 -1.41
N GLY A 86 3.97 -8.70 -1.62
CA GLY A 86 3.82 -7.26 -1.39
C GLY A 86 4.80 -6.71 -0.35
N ILE A 87 5.35 -5.54 -0.64
CA ILE A 87 6.39 -4.87 0.16
C ILE A 87 5.89 -3.57 0.83
N GLY A 88 4.66 -3.16 0.53
CA GLY A 88 4.12 -1.86 0.94
C GLY A 88 3.63 -1.82 2.37
N THR A 89 3.55 -0.61 2.90
CA THR A 89 3.06 -0.32 4.25
C THR A 89 1.61 0.14 4.28
N ALA A 90 1.02 0.50 3.13
CA ALA A 90 -0.35 1.02 3.01
C ALA A 90 -0.63 2.21 3.96
N ASN A 91 0.33 3.13 4.07
CA ASN A 91 0.37 4.19 5.09
C ASN A 91 0.09 5.60 4.56
N THR A 92 -0.11 5.77 3.25
CA THR A 92 -0.04 7.09 2.62
C THR A 92 -1.40 7.76 2.53
N ALA A 93 -2.43 7.02 2.09
CA ALA A 93 -3.77 7.56 1.89
C ALA A 93 -4.84 6.47 1.97
N VAL A 94 -6.09 6.91 1.99
CA VAL A 94 -7.26 6.05 1.81
C VAL A 94 -8.21 6.60 0.75
N VAL A 95 -8.91 5.73 0.04
CA VAL A 95 -10.02 6.10 -0.86
C VAL A 95 -11.20 5.16 -0.63
N TYR A 96 -12.42 5.70 -0.73
CA TYR A 96 -13.65 4.89 -0.72
C TYR A 96 -14.22 4.83 -2.14
N HIS A 97 -14.37 3.63 -2.66
CA HIS A 97 -14.87 3.39 -4.02
C HIS A 97 -15.48 1.99 -4.08
N ALA A 98 -16.56 1.81 -4.87
CA ALA A 98 -17.24 0.52 -5.05
C ALA A 98 -17.57 -0.23 -3.73
N ASN A 99 -18.08 0.50 -2.73
CA ASN A 99 -18.37 0.00 -1.38
C ASN A 99 -17.18 -0.58 -0.61
N ARG A 100 -15.96 -0.18 -0.96
CA ARG A 100 -14.71 -0.64 -0.34
C ARG A 100 -13.89 0.56 0.11
N LEU A 101 -13.33 0.49 1.31
CA LEU A 101 -12.25 1.38 1.71
C LEU A 101 -10.93 0.74 1.28
N LEU A 102 -10.08 1.49 0.58
CA LEU A 102 -8.76 1.04 0.16
C LEU A 102 -7.70 1.84 0.91
N ALA A 103 -6.71 1.16 1.50
CA ALA A 103 -5.51 1.76 2.06
C ALA A 103 -4.37 1.68 1.06
N LEU A 104 -3.67 2.80 0.85
CA LEU A 104 -2.82 3.04 -0.31
C LEU A 104 -1.39 3.43 0.08
N GLN A 105 -0.42 3.00 -0.73
CA GLN A 105 0.97 3.43 -0.70
C GLN A 105 1.59 3.17 -2.08
N GLU A 106 2.41 4.11 -2.56
CA GLU A 106 2.87 4.20 -3.97
C GLU A 106 3.64 2.97 -4.49
N SER A 107 4.17 2.10 -3.62
CA SER A 107 5.06 1.00 -4.00
C SER A 107 4.41 -0.38 -3.95
N ASP A 108 3.10 -0.45 -3.69
CA ASP A 108 2.37 -1.71 -3.61
C ASP A 108 0.94 -1.57 -4.14
N MET A 109 0.23 -2.68 -4.19
CA MET A 109 -1.20 -2.73 -4.51
C MET A 109 -2.04 -2.25 -3.32
N PRO A 110 -3.27 -1.75 -3.55
CA PRO A 110 -4.17 -1.32 -2.49
C PRO A 110 -4.52 -2.45 -1.54
N TYR A 111 -4.68 -2.14 -0.26
CA TYR A 111 -5.25 -3.09 0.71
C TYR A 111 -6.72 -2.76 0.95
N ALA A 112 -7.60 -3.72 0.67
CA ALA A 112 -9.02 -3.59 0.94
C ALA A 112 -9.28 -3.67 2.45
N VAL A 113 -10.10 -2.75 2.94
CA VAL A 113 -10.47 -2.61 4.36
C VAL A 113 -11.98 -2.57 4.45
N ARG A 114 -12.52 -3.43 5.31
CA ARG A 114 -13.94 -3.44 5.66
C ARG A 114 -14.15 -2.52 6.85
N VAL A 115 -15.10 -1.60 6.71
CA VAL A 115 -15.64 -0.79 7.81
C VAL A 115 -16.92 -1.46 8.30
N MET A 116 -16.90 -1.99 9.52
CA MET A 116 -18.06 -2.66 10.12
C MET A 116 -19.11 -1.66 10.58
N CYS A 117 -20.36 -2.11 10.74
CA CYS A 117 -21.44 -1.28 11.28
C CYS A 117 -21.16 -0.73 12.69
N SER A 118 -20.29 -1.40 13.46
CA SER A 118 -19.80 -0.96 14.77
C SER A 118 -18.77 0.18 14.70
N GLY A 119 -18.23 0.48 13.53
CA GLY A 119 -17.08 1.38 13.37
C GLY A 119 -15.72 0.68 13.49
N LEU A 120 -15.69 -0.65 13.67
CA LEU A 120 -14.46 -1.44 13.63
C LEU A 120 -13.92 -1.54 12.20
N LEU A 121 -12.59 -1.56 12.08
CA LEU A 121 -11.87 -1.69 10.82
C LEU A 121 -11.23 -3.08 10.74
N GLN A 122 -11.31 -3.71 9.56
CA GLN A 122 -10.71 -5.02 9.30
C GLN A 122 -10.01 -5.01 7.93
N THR A 123 -8.71 -5.27 7.90
CA THR A 123 -8.01 -5.56 6.63
C THR A 123 -8.53 -6.87 6.05
N LEU A 124 -8.94 -6.84 4.77
CA LEU A 124 -9.38 -8.01 4.02
C LEU A 124 -8.19 -8.65 3.31
N SER A 125 -7.64 -7.99 2.29
CA SER A 125 -6.55 -8.51 1.49
C SER A 125 -5.82 -7.41 0.73
N ARG A 126 -4.62 -7.74 0.24
CA ARG A 126 -4.00 -7.03 -0.88
C ARG A 126 -4.88 -7.24 -2.12
N ASN A 127 -5.22 -6.18 -2.83
CA ASN A 127 -6.25 -6.19 -3.85
C ASN A 127 -5.64 -6.05 -5.25
N THR A 128 -5.73 -7.12 -6.04
CA THR A 128 -5.30 -7.19 -7.44
C THR A 128 -6.43 -6.92 -8.42
N PHE A 129 -7.64 -6.62 -7.92
CA PHE A 129 -8.86 -6.45 -8.73
C PHE A 129 -9.07 -7.61 -9.72
N HIS A 130 -9.19 -8.82 -9.15
CA HIS A 130 -9.33 -10.07 -9.92
C HIS A 130 -8.15 -10.33 -10.88
N GLY A 131 -6.95 -9.92 -10.49
CA GLY A 131 -5.73 -10.10 -11.28
C GLY A 131 -5.57 -9.11 -12.44
N ARG A 132 -6.43 -8.10 -12.56
CA ARG A 132 -6.30 -7.06 -13.59
C ARG A 132 -5.21 -6.03 -13.27
N LEU A 133 -4.98 -5.75 -11.99
CA LEU A 133 -3.89 -4.86 -11.57
C LEU A 133 -2.61 -5.68 -11.34
N GLN A 134 -1.57 -5.37 -12.13
CA GLN A 134 -0.27 -6.07 -12.12
C GLN A 134 0.92 -5.15 -11.81
N HIS A 135 0.64 -3.89 -11.44
CA HIS A 135 1.65 -2.88 -11.12
C HIS A 135 1.29 -2.14 -9.81
N PRO A 136 2.22 -1.36 -9.22
CA PRO A 136 1.93 -0.53 -8.05
C PRO A 136 0.78 0.45 -8.29
N PHE A 137 0.07 0.85 -7.24
CA PHE A 137 -1.11 1.72 -7.36
C PHE A 137 -0.89 3.03 -6.63
N THR A 138 -1.30 4.14 -7.23
CA THR A 138 -1.10 5.48 -6.64
C THR A 138 -1.77 5.63 -5.27
N ALA A 139 -1.15 6.40 -4.37
CA ALA A 139 -1.82 6.82 -3.15
C ALA A 139 -2.93 7.86 -3.40
N HIS A 140 -3.04 8.42 -4.60
CA HIS A 140 -3.91 9.57 -4.87
C HIS A 140 -4.85 9.36 -6.07
N PRO A 141 -5.61 8.25 -6.14
CA PRO A 141 -6.62 8.09 -7.18
C PRO A 141 -7.73 9.15 -7.03
N LYS A 142 -8.48 9.38 -8.11
CA LYS A 142 -9.57 10.36 -8.14
C LYS A 142 -10.85 9.70 -8.61
N VAL A 143 -11.91 9.85 -7.84
CA VAL A 143 -13.25 9.41 -8.23
C VAL A 143 -13.96 10.57 -8.93
N ASP A 144 -14.36 10.35 -10.18
CA ASP A 144 -15.17 11.30 -10.95
C ASP A 144 -16.58 11.37 -10.32
N PRO A 145 -17.03 12.55 -9.86
CA PRO A 145 -18.35 12.70 -9.23
C PRO A 145 -19.52 12.54 -10.22
N ALA A 146 -19.31 12.71 -11.52
CA ALA A 146 -20.36 12.58 -12.52
C ALA A 146 -20.64 11.11 -12.89
N THR A 147 -19.58 10.31 -13.03
CA THR A 147 -19.68 8.91 -13.48
C THR A 147 -19.59 7.90 -12.33
N GLY A 148 -18.87 8.25 -11.26
CA GLY A 148 -18.47 7.35 -10.18
C GLY A 148 -17.23 6.52 -10.50
N ASP A 149 -16.62 6.73 -11.67
CA ASP A 149 -15.41 6.02 -12.08
C ASP A 149 -14.19 6.54 -11.30
N MET A 150 -13.28 5.64 -10.93
CA MET A 150 -12.03 5.96 -10.28
C MET A 150 -10.88 5.92 -11.29
N LEU A 151 -10.24 7.06 -11.47
CA LEU A 151 -9.03 7.24 -12.26
C LEU A 151 -7.82 6.98 -11.37
N TYR A 152 -6.89 6.17 -11.85
CA TYR A 152 -5.67 5.84 -11.13
C TYR A 152 -4.47 5.76 -12.08
N PHE A 153 -3.29 5.83 -11.49
CA PHE A 153 -2.04 5.52 -12.18
C PHE A 153 -1.15 4.69 -11.27
N GLY A 154 -0.09 4.14 -11.83
CA GLY A 154 0.92 3.38 -11.12
C GLY A 154 2.27 3.59 -11.76
N TYR A 155 3.32 3.71 -10.96
CA TYR A 155 4.69 3.88 -11.47
C TYR A 155 5.66 2.94 -10.80
N GLN A 156 6.71 2.59 -11.53
CA GLN A 156 7.78 1.72 -11.04
C GLN A 156 9.11 2.14 -11.65
N LEU A 157 10.19 2.03 -10.87
CA LEU A 157 11.50 2.57 -11.23
C LEU A 157 12.44 1.52 -11.86
N MET A 158 12.15 0.23 -11.70
CA MET A 158 13.08 -0.86 -12.00
C MET A 158 12.80 -1.60 -13.31
N GLY A 159 11.76 -1.23 -14.06
CA GLY A 159 11.46 -1.85 -15.35
C GLY A 159 10.26 -1.20 -16.05
N ALA A 160 10.25 -1.25 -17.38
CA ALA A 160 9.11 -0.81 -18.17
C ALA A 160 7.90 -1.75 -17.98
N PRO A 161 6.65 -1.24 -18.06
CA PRO A 161 6.30 0.17 -18.22
C PRO A 161 6.56 0.98 -16.94
N PHE A 162 7.13 2.18 -17.09
CA PHE A 162 7.48 3.05 -15.95
C PHE A 162 6.25 3.76 -15.35
N LEU A 163 5.21 3.93 -16.16
CA LEU A 163 3.95 4.54 -15.77
C LEU A 163 2.81 3.77 -16.47
N CYS A 164 1.77 3.44 -15.73
CA CYS A 164 0.50 2.93 -16.24
C CYS A 164 -0.63 3.83 -15.77
N PHE A 165 -1.65 3.99 -16.59
CA PHE A 165 -2.88 4.68 -16.25
C PHE A 165 -4.06 3.75 -16.42
N GLY A 166 -5.03 3.86 -15.51
CA GLY A 166 -6.21 3.04 -15.53
C GLY A 166 -7.46 3.75 -15.06
N VAL A 167 -8.58 3.12 -15.39
CA VAL A 167 -9.93 3.53 -15.00
C VAL A 167 -10.63 2.31 -14.42
N MET A 168 -11.21 2.50 -13.26
CA MET A 168 -12.07 1.54 -12.60
C MET A 168 -13.48 2.08 -12.56
N ASP A 169 -14.46 1.31 -12.99
CA ASP A 169 -15.85 1.79 -13.00
C ASP A 169 -16.43 1.93 -11.58
N LYS A 170 -17.60 2.54 -11.44
CA LYS A 170 -18.31 2.66 -10.15
C LYS A 170 -18.59 1.33 -9.42
N ALA A 171 -18.55 0.19 -10.11
CA ALA A 171 -18.74 -1.14 -9.53
C ALA A 171 -17.44 -1.74 -8.98
N GLY A 172 -16.29 -1.14 -9.30
CA GLY A 172 -14.97 -1.56 -8.85
C GLY A 172 -14.25 -2.46 -9.83
N ASP A 173 -14.72 -2.53 -11.08
CA ASP A 173 -14.10 -3.31 -12.13
C ASP A 173 -13.11 -2.46 -12.93
N VAL A 174 -11.90 -2.98 -13.14
CA VAL A 174 -10.91 -2.32 -13.99
C VAL A 174 -11.38 -2.40 -15.44
N VAL A 175 -11.72 -1.25 -16.02
CA VAL A 175 -12.23 -1.14 -17.42
C VAL A 175 -11.14 -0.70 -18.39
N LYS A 176 -10.12 0.02 -17.92
CA LYS A 176 -8.93 0.40 -18.69
C LYS A 176 -7.71 0.27 -17.80
N ASP A 177 -6.63 -0.26 -18.35
CA ASP A 177 -5.30 -0.29 -17.73
C ASP A 177 -4.27 -0.38 -18.85
N PHE A 178 -3.47 0.67 -19.04
CA PHE A 178 -2.53 0.73 -20.16
C PHE A 178 -1.24 1.49 -19.79
N PRO A 179 -0.11 1.10 -20.39
CA PRO A 179 1.15 1.80 -20.17
C PRO A 179 1.13 3.20 -20.81
N ILE A 180 1.68 4.17 -20.12
CA ILE A 180 2.02 5.48 -20.67
C ILE A 180 3.50 5.46 -21.06
N HIS A 181 3.76 5.62 -22.34
CA HIS A 181 5.11 5.71 -22.88
C HIS A 181 5.61 7.15 -22.94
N THR A 182 6.89 7.34 -22.70
CA THR A 182 7.54 8.63 -22.89
C THR A 182 7.48 9.02 -24.36
N ILE A 183 6.94 10.20 -24.65
CA ILE A 183 7.00 10.83 -25.97
C ILE A 183 8.48 11.20 -26.21
N LYS A 184 9.09 10.64 -27.25
CA LYS A 184 10.52 10.85 -27.54
C LYS A 184 10.79 12.18 -28.24
N GLU A 185 9.81 12.75 -28.94
CA GLU A 185 9.87 14.04 -29.63
C GLU A 185 8.47 14.70 -29.59
N PRO A 186 8.38 16.03 -29.34
CA PRO A 186 7.13 16.74 -29.07
C PRO A 186 6.12 16.74 -30.23
#